data_AF-Q11L35-F1
#
_entry.id   AF-Q11L35-F1
#
_cell.length_a   1.000
_cell.length_b   1.000
_cell.length_c   1.000
_cell.angle_alpha   90.00
_cell.angle_beta   90.00
_cell.angle_gamma   90.00
#
_symmetry.space_group_name_H-M   'P 1'
#
loop_
_entity.id
_entity.type
_entity.pdbx_description
1 polymer ?
#
loop_
_entity_poly.entity_id
_entity_poly.type
_entity_poly.pdbx_seq_one_letter_code
_entity_poly.pdbx_strand_id
1 'polypeptide(L)'
;MLRLVAATIITDKWRVLVFRGAKEGLKWLLNKLLLRSLIWETRNNARGILKKSSRTHQTLDYVSDSVLIIDKKIEYLSAKIDAHADVEDQFKNLVLSTLRDINLSIEQAKRLTAELRESMAGEFLDQINAKLSMQADGAIAEIDKRFTRLSEQIDESTRAVVAGVEKTALNEFRQTEALGALSKLLSLDLPLPPTRGWAASPDFLLHIYQHISEHKPKLVVELGSGVSTVVIAAALKANGDGGLLHSLDHEATFAEATSKLLAKHAFADIATVHHAPLAPWRPTKETKLGTEWQWYSVPETVGSLQDIDLLVIDGPPKATGPFARYPAVPHFRDRMASNCTVLLDDASREEERKVVKAWASDRGLRLYHHREFEKGLAVVIAEGPLPVEESNQ
;
A
#
# COMPACT_ATOMS: atom_id res chain seq x y z
N MET A 1 8.42 22.98 38.44
CA MET A 1 8.57 22.10 37.25
C MET A 1 9.33 20.79 37.51
N LEU A 2 10.34 20.74 38.39
CA LEU A 2 11.13 19.50 38.62
C LEU A 2 10.42 18.31 39.30
N ARG A 3 9.14 18.43 39.71
CA ARG A 3 8.37 17.32 40.31
C ARG A 3 7.51 16.50 39.34
N LEU A 4 7.36 16.92 38.06
CA LEU A 4 6.74 16.07 37.03
C LEU A 4 7.73 15.07 36.40
N VAL A 5 9.04 15.25 36.62
CA VAL A 5 10.09 14.39 36.03
C VAL A 5 10.18 13.01 36.71
N ALA A 6 9.69 12.88 37.94
CA ALA A 6 9.78 11.63 38.72
C ALA A 6 8.66 10.61 38.40
N ALA A 7 7.54 11.03 37.80
CA ALA A 7 6.32 10.22 37.71
C ALA A 7 6.21 9.32 36.47
N THR A 8 7.23 9.25 35.61
CA THR A 8 7.18 8.43 34.37
C THR A 8 8.45 7.60 34.17
N ILE A 9 9.04 7.11 35.27
CA ILE A 9 10.11 6.10 35.28
C ILE A 9 9.51 4.66 35.33
N ILE A 10 8.19 4.53 35.48
CA ILE A 10 7.49 3.23 35.52
C ILE A 10 6.60 3.07 34.27
N THR A 11 7.20 2.72 33.14
CA THR A 11 6.57 2.08 31.95
C THR A 11 7.64 1.59 30.95
N ASP A 12 8.86 1.36 31.43
CA ASP A 12 10.10 1.65 30.67
C ASP A 12 10.57 0.53 29.71
N LYS A 13 9.66 -0.32 29.22
CA LYS A 13 9.99 -1.42 28.29
C LYS A 13 9.27 -1.37 26.93
N TRP A 14 8.22 -0.57 26.77
CA TRP A 14 7.54 -0.42 25.46
C TRP A 14 7.87 0.88 24.72
N ARG A 15 8.38 1.92 25.40
CA ARG A 15 8.82 3.17 24.74
C ARG A 15 10.08 3.01 23.89
N VAL A 16 10.92 2.00 24.13
CA VAL A 16 12.29 1.91 23.58
C VAL A 16 12.33 1.68 22.07
N LEU A 17 11.34 1.04 21.45
CA LEU A 17 11.28 0.93 19.98
C LEU A 17 10.71 2.19 19.31
N VAL A 18 9.57 2.72 19.78
CA VAL A 18 8.91 3.87 19.13
C VAL A 18 9.71 5.17 19.32
N PHE A 19 10.42 5.35 20.44
CA PHE A 19 11.28 6.51 20.64
C PHE A 19 12.59 6.50 19.86
N ARG A 20 13.02 5.39 19.22
CA ARG A 20 14.21 5.43 18.35
C ARG A 20 13.97 6.32 17.14
N GLY A 21 12.90 6.07 16.38
CA GLY A 21 12.51 6.91 15.24
C GLY A 21 12.22 8.36 15.63
N ALA A 22 11.56 8.61 16.77
CA ALA A 22 11.31 9.98 17.23
C ALA A 22 12.60 10.72 17.67
N LYS A 23 13.55 10.01 18.30
CA LYS A 23 14.84 10.57 18.72
C LYS A 23 15.80 10.77 17.54
N GLU A 24 15.68 9.96 16.50
CA GLU A 24 16.37 10.14 15.22
C GLU A 24 15.75 11.26 14.38
N GLY A 25 14.43 11.38 14.32
CA GLY A 25 13.75 12.54 13.73
C GLY A 25 14.10 13.86 14.44
N LEU A 26 14.18 13.85 15.77
CA LEU A 26 14.62 15.03 16.55
C LEU A 26 16.11 15.32 16.35
N LYS A 27 16.98 14.30 16.25
CA LYS A 27 18.39 14.44 15.84
C LYS A 27 18.51 15.00 14.43
N TRP A 28 17.69 14.56 13.48
CA TRP A 28 17.67 15.05 12.10
C TRP A 28 17.24 16.52 12.06
N LEU A 29 16.22 16.91 12.83
CA LEU A 29 15.80 18.30 13.00
C LEU A 29 16.89 19.17 13.66
N LEU A 30 17.56 18.66 14.69
CA LEU A 30 18.71 19.32 15.32
C LEU A 30 19.91 19.44 14.37
N ASN A 31 20.20 18.40 13.59
CA ASN A 31 21.23 18.43 12.54
C ASN A 31 20.86 19.40 11.41
N LYS A 32 19.58 19.51 11.03
CA LYS A 32 19.05 20.46 10.03
C LYS A 32 19.15 21.91 10.53
N LEU A 33 18.93 22.15 11.82
CA LEU A 33 19.14 23.45 12.47
C LEU A 33 20.63 23.78 12.62
N LEU A 34 21.47 22.80 12.99
CA LEU A 34 22.93 22.93 13.01
C LEU A 34 23.50 23.21 11.62
N LEU A 35 23.04 22.53 10.57
CA LEU A 35 23.45 22.80 9.19
C LEU A 35 23.07 24.22 8.77
N ARG A 36 21.83 24.65 9.05
CA ARG A 36 21.37 26.02 8.79
C ARG A 36 22.20 27.06 9.57
N SER A 37 22.53 26.78 10.83
CA SER A 37 23.42 27.62 11.63
C SER A 37 24.81 27.70 11.02
N LEU A 38 25.40 26.55 10.63
CA LEU A 38 26.74 26.49 10.06
C LEU A 38 26.80 27.18 8.69
N ILE A 39 25.79 26.99 7.83
CA ILE A 39 25.67 27.67 6.54
C ILE A 39 25.51 29.19 6.74
N TRP A 40 24.69 29.62 7.71
CA TRP A 40 24.52 31.03 8.07
C TRP A 40 25.81 31.65 8.63
N GLU A 41 26.55 30.90 9.44
CA GLU A 41 27.83 31.31 10.03
C GLU A 41 28.96 31.34 8.99
N THR A 42 29.04 30.35 8.08
CA THR A 42 29.91 30.36 6.89
C THR A 42 29.57 31.54 5.97
N ARG A 43 28.27 31.83 5.74
CA ARG A 43 27.79 32.98 4.96
C ARG A 43 28.17 34.31 5.59
N ASN A 44 28.07 34.44 6.92
CA ASN A 44 28.47 35.64 7.64
C ASN A 44 30.00 35.81 7.66
N ASN A 45 30.75 34.72 7.80
CA ASN A 45 32.21 34.73 7.69
C ASN A 45 32.64 35.11 6.27
N ALA A 46 32.09 34.50 5.22
CA ALA A 46 32.35 34.86 3.81
C ALA A 46 32.07 36.34 3.54
N ARG A 47 30.93 36.87 4.00
CA ARG A 47 30.59 38.30 3.88
C ARG A 47 31.49 39.20 4.72
N GLY A 48 31.96 38.75 5.89
CA GLY A 48 32.93 39.43 6.73
C GLY A 48 34.35 39.48 6.12
N ILE A 49 34.70 38.49 5.30
CA ILE A 49 35.96 38.41 4.55
C ILE A 49 35.89 39.32 3.31
N LEU A 50 34.81 39.25 2.54
CA LEU A 50 34.56 40.12 1.39
C LEU A 50 34.58 41.61 1.80
N LYS A 51 34.00 41.96 2.96
CA LYS A 51 34.09 43.32 3.54
C LYS A 51 35.50 43.76 3.97
N LYS A 52 36.49 42.86 4.01
CA LYS A 52 37.87 43.14 4.46
C LYS A 52 38.92 42.97 3.35
N SER A 53 38.54 42.48 2.18
CA SER A 53 39.40 42.13 1.05
C SER A 53 39.56 43.30 0.07
N SER A 54 40.80 43.74 -0.15
CA SER A 54 41.10 44.76 -1.16
C SER A 54 42.52 44.66 -1.75
N ARG A 55 42.80 43.57 -2.53
CA ARG A 55 43.69 43.38 -3.74
C ARG A 55 43.70 41.87 -4.11
N THR A 56 44.01 41.33 -5.31
CA THR A 56 44.34 41.78 -6.70
C THR A 56 43.87 40.66 -7.67
N HIS A 57 44.01 40.85 -8.99
CA HIS A 57 43.54 39.95 -10.05
C HIS A 57 43.96 38.46 -9.99
N GLN A 58 45.12 38.06 -9.45
CA GLN A 58 45.48 36.62 -9.43
C GLN A 58 44.61 35.76 -8.51
N THR A 59 43.94 36.34 -7.52
CA THR A 59 42.98 35.60 -6.68
C THR A 59 41.70 35.24 -7.45
N LEU A 60 41.37 35.95 -8.54
CA LEU A 60 40.11 35.75 -9.27
C LEU A 60 40.04 34.40 -9.94
N ASP A 61 41.06 34.05 -10.73
CA ASP A 61 41.05 32.82 -11.51
C ASP A 61 41.05 31.60 -10.58
N TYR A 62 41.86 31.64 -9.52
CA TYR A 62 41.92 30.56 -8.52
C TYR A 62 40.62 30.41 -7.69
N VAL A 63 39.94 31.51 -7.36
CA VAL A 63 38.63 31.44 -6.67
C VAL A 63 37.52 31.04 -7.64
N SER A 64 37.59 31.45 -8.91
CA SER A 64 36.69 30.97 -9.97
C SER A 64 36.81 29.46 -10.16
N ASP A 65 38.03 28.92 -10.21
CA ASP A 65 38.30 27.48 -10.26
C ASP A 65 37.82 26.77 -8.98
N SER A 66 38.00 27.38 -7.80
CA SER A 66 37.50 26.85 -6.54
C SER A 66 35.97 26.76 -6.49
N VAL A 67 35.26 27.77 -7.00
CA VAL A 67 33.79 27.76 -7.15
C VAL A 67 33.35 26.70 -8.15
N LEU A 68 34.06 26.55 -9.28
CA LEU A 68 33.78 25.50 -10.27
C LEU A 68 33.99 24.07 -9.72
N ILE A 69 34.97 23.89 -8.83
CA ILE A 69 35.20 22.63 -8.09
C ILE A 69 34.07 22.37 -7.09
N ILE A 70 33.56 23.41 -6.43
CA ILE A 70 32.41 23.30 -5.51
C ILE A 70 31.14 22.90 -6.28
N ASP A 71 30.84 23.53 -7.41
CA ASP A 71 29.69 23.17 -8.26
C ASP A 71 29.75 21.71 -8.75
N LYS A 72 30.90 21.26 -9.28
CA LYS A 72 31.09 19.86 -9.69
C LYS A 72 30.94 18.87 -8.53
N LYS A 73 31.38 19.24 -7.33
CA LYS A 73 31.15 18.43 -6.13
C LYS A 73 29.66 18.38 -5.77
N ILE A 74 28.94 19.50 -5.78
CA ILE A 74 27.48 19.56 -5.51
C ILE A 74 26.70 18.69 -6.51
N GLU A 75 27.12 18.67 -7.77
CA GLU A 75 26.53 17.84 -8.82
C GLU A 75 26.75 16.33 -8.55
N TYR A 76 27.98 15.94 -8.19
CA TYR A 76 28.30 14.58 -7.74
C TYR A 76 27.54 14.17 -6.47
N LEU A 77 27.37 15.09 -5.51
CA LEU A 77 26.59 14.86 -4.30
C LEU A 77 25.11 14.61 -4.62
N SER A 78 24.53 15.39 -5.53
CA SER A 78 23.14 15.20 -5.99
C SER A 78 22.97 13.79 -6.58
N ALA A 79 23.84 13.40 -7.52
CA ALA A 79 23.80 12.08 -8.16
C ALA A 79 23.99 10.90 -7.18
N LYS A 80 24.70 11.10 -6.06
CA LYS A 80 24.84 10.08 -4.99
C LYS A 80 23.64 10.02 -4.04
N ILE A 81 22.95 11.13 -3.80
CA ILE A 81 21.73 11.17 -2.97
C ILE A 81 20.61 10.38 -3.66
N ASP A 82 20.54 10.44 -4.98
CA ASP A 82 19.57 9.69 -5.81
C ASP A 82 19.82 8.16 -5.82
N ALA A 83 20.95 7.67 -5.27
CA ALA A 83 21.50 6.33 -5.52
C ALA A 83 21.50 5.33 -4.32
N HIS A 84 20.60 5.53 -3.34
CA HIS A 84 20.14 4.57 -2.29
C HIS A 84 20.53 4.75 -0.79
N ALA A 85 19.46 4.84 0.02
CA ALA A 85 19.10 4.00 1.17
C ALA A 85 19.94 3.87 2.46
N ASP A 86 21.25 4.11 2.51
CA ASP A 86 22.02 3.97 3.78
C ASP A 86 22.70 5.28 4.18
N VAL A 87 21.83 6.25 4.53
CA VAL A 87 22.11 7.67 4.31
C VAL A 87 22.88 8.33 5.45
N GLU A 88 22.57 8.05 6.73
CA GLU A 88 22.87 9.03 7.79
C GLU A 88 24.38 9.30 8.00
N ASP A 89 25.20 8.27 8.19
CA ASP A 89 26.62 8.45 8.48
C ASP A 89 27.47 8.69 7.22
N GLN A 90 27.08 8.15 6.06
CA GLN A 90 27.73 8.52 4.80
C GLN A 90 27.44 9.98 4.44
N PHE A 91 26.18 10.42 4.56
CA PHE A 91 25.78 11.81 4.31
C PHE A 91 26.45 12.78 5.30
N LYS A 92 26.49 12.47 6.61
CA LYS A 92 27.25 13.29 7.57
C LYS A 92 28.71 13.42 7.18
N ASN A 93 29.41 12.32 6.92
CA ASN A 93 30.83 12.35 6.59
C ASN A 93 31.10 13.13 5.29
N LEU A 94 30.20 13.01 4.32
CA LEU A 94 30.27 13.64 3.00
C LEU A 94 29.93 15.13 3.02
N VAL A 95 28.97 15.54 3.85
CA VAL A 95 28.66 16.95 4.11
C VAL A 95 29.79 17.59 4.94
N LEU A 96 30.31 16.90 5.96
CA LEU A 96 31.43 17.37 6.78
C LEU A 96 32.74 17.48 5.99
N SER A 97 33.03 16.57 5.04
CA SER A 97 34.18 16.72 4.15
C SER A 97 34.00 17.89 3.19
N THR A 98 32.82 18.04 2.59
CA THR A 98 32.52 19.16 1.69
C THR A 98 32.62 20.51 2.41
N LEU A 99 32.12 20.62 3.65
CA LEU A 99 32.26 21.83 4.48
C LEU A 99 33.71 22.13 4.87
N ARG A 100 34.53 21.09 5.13
CA ARG A 100 35.98 21.26 5.35
C ARG A 100 36.69 21.77 4.10
N ASP A 101 36.39 21.19 2.94
CA ASP A 101 36.98 21.60 1.66
C ASP A 101 36.62 23.05 1.31
N ILE A 102 35.35 23.45 1.48
CA ILE A 102 34.90 24.84 1.30
C ILE A 102 35.65 25.77 2.26
N ASN A 103 35.80 25.39 3.54
CA ASN A 103 36.50 26.22 4.52
C ASN A 103 38.00 26.35 4.20
N LEU A 104 38.65 25.28 3.72
CA LEU A 104 40.04 25.31 3.26
C LEU A 104 40.22 26.25 2.06
N SER A 105 39.32 26.19 1.07
CA SER A 105 39.33 27.13 -0.08
C SER A 105 39.14 28.58 0.36
N ILE A 106 38.27 28.84 1.34
CA ILE A 106 38.08 30.18 1.93
C ILE A 106 39.34 30.65 2.66
N GLU A 107 40.00 29.82 3.47
CA GLU A 107 41.25 30.19 4.15
C GLU A 107 42.41 30.46 3.16
N GLN A 108 42.49 29.70 2.06
CA GLN A 108 43.47 29.95 0.99
C GLN A 108 43.17 31.28 0.27
N ALA A 109 41.91 31.54 -0.06
CA ALA A 109 41.50 32.82 -0.66
C ALA A 109 41.81 34.03 0.25
N LYS A 110 41.64 33.90 1.58
CA LYS A 110 42.04 34.92 2.57
C LYS A 110 43.54 35.19 2.54
N ARG A 111 44.40 34.16 2.46
CA ARG A 111 45.86 34.33 2.39
C ARG A 111 46.27 35.11 1.14
N LEU A 112 45.78 34.68 -0.02
CA LEU A 112 46.05 35.35 -1.29
C LEU A 112 45.55 36.80 -1.32
N THR A 113 44.39 37.11 -0.71
CA THR A 113 43.93 38.51 -0.58
C THR A 113 44.70 39.33 0.45
N ALA A 114 45.35 38.71 1.44
CA ALA A 114 46.26 39.40 2.35
C ALA A 114 47.59 39.73 1.65
N GLU A 115 48.19 38.76 0.96
CA GLU A 115 49.44 38.92 0.20
C GLU A 115 49.31 39.97 -0.92
N LEU A 116 48.17 39.96 -1.63
CA LEU A 116 47.94 40.92 -2.70
C LEU A 116 47.61 42.33 -2.18
N ARG A 117 47.12 42.48 -0.93
CA ARG A 117 46.85 43.77 -0.25
C ARG A 117 48.04 44.72 -0.27
N GLU A 118 49.24 44.16 -0.29
CA GLU A 118 50.50 44.90 -0.26
C GLU A 118 50.92 45.49 -1.61
N SER A 119 50.32 45.12 -2.75
CA SER A 119 50.97 45.34 -4.07
C SER A 119 50.29 46.23 -5.14
N MET A 120 49.04 46.70 -4.99
CA MET A 120 48.26 47.21 -6.17
C MET A 120 47.22 48.32 -5.89
N ALA A 121 46.57 48.83 -6.95
CA ALA A 121 45.55 49.91 -7.01
C ALA A 121 44.22 49.66 -6.24
N GLY A 122 43.33 50.68 -6.15
CA GLY A 122 42.10 50.67 -5.34
C GLY A 122 40.84 50.21 -6.06
N GLU A 123 40.36 50.98 -7.03
CA GLU A 123 39.01 50.83 -7.64
C GLU A 123 38.81 49.53 -8.42
N PHE A 124 39.89 48.98 -8.98
CA PHE A 124 39.89 47.72 -9.72
C PHE A 124 39.37 46.55 -8.87
N LEU A 125 39.46 46.66 -7.55
CA LEU A 125 39.02 45.62 -6.62
C LEU A 125 37.56 45.55 -6.36
N ASP A 126 36.90 46.70 -6.32
CA ASP A 126 35.52 46.73 -5.90
C ASP A 126 34.66 46.02 -6.97
N GLN A 127 35.10 46.10 -8.24
CA GLN A 127 34.59 45.30 -9.36
C GLN A 127 34.84 43.78 -9.18
N ILE A 128 36.06 43.39 -8.76
CA ILE A 128 36.47 42.00 -8.51
C ILE A 128 35.64 41.38 -7.38
N ASN A 129 35.61 42.04 -6.22
CA ASN A 129 34.87 41.63 -5.03
C ASN A 129 33.36 41.57 -5.32
N ALA A 130 32.81 42.53 -6.08
CA ALA A 130 31.41 42.51 -6.48
C ALA A 130 31.08 41.30 -7.35
N LYS A 131 31.91 40.98 -8.35
CA LYS A 131 31.72 39.81 -9.23
C LYS A 131 31.82 38.50 -8.46
N LEU A 132 32.82 38.36 -7.57
CA LEU A 132 32.98 37.20 -6.70
C LEU A 132 31.82 37.03 -5.71
N SER A 133 31.36 38.10 -5.06
CA SER A 133 30.19 38.05 -4.18
C SER A 133 28.94 37.63 -4.96
N MET A 134 28.74 38.17 -6.16
CA MET A 134 27.58 37.81 -7.01
C MET A 134 27.59 36.34 -7.43
N GLN A 135 28.76 35.78 -7.80
CA GLN A 135 28.89 34.35 -8.11
C GLN A 135 28.68 33.47 -6.87
N ALA A 136 29.25 33.85 -5.72
CA ALA A 136 29.08 33.12 -4.46
C ALA A 136 27.64 33.15 -3.93
N ASP A 137 26.99 34.32 -3.92
CA ASP A 137 25.57 34.46 -3.55
C ASP A 137 24.67 33.67 -4.53
N GLY A 138 25.02 33.58 -5.81
CA GLY A 138 24.33 32.77 -6.82
C GLY A 138 24.44 31.25 -6.57
N ALA A 139 25.65 30.74 -6.33
CA ALA A 139 25.86 29.34 -5.99
C ALA A 139 25.17 28.95 -4.67
N ILE A 140 25.24 29.82 -3.64
CA ILE A 140 24.51 29.63 -2.37
C ILE A 140 23.00 29.58 -2.61
N ALA A 141 22.44 30.45 -3.45
CA ALA A 141 21.00 30.45 -3.75
C ALA A 141 20.54 29.15 -4.44
N GLU A 142 21.34 28.59 -5.34
CA GLU A 142 21.01 27.31 -5.99
C GLU A 142 21.17 26.12 -5.03
N ILE A 143 22.14 26.15 -4.10
CA ILE A 143 22.25 25.17 -3.01
C ILE A 143 21.03 25.24 -2.08
N ASP A 144 20.65 26.44 -1.61
CA ASP A 144 19.48 26.65 -0.74
C ASP A 144 18.19 26.13 -1.41
N LYS A 145 18.05 26.35 -2.72
CA LYS A 145 16.93 25.88 -3.53
C LYS A 145 16.91 24.36 -3.70
N ARG A 146 18.06 23.72 -3.97
CA ARG A 146 18.18 22.25 -4.01
C ARG A 146 17.88 21.63 -2.64
N PHE A 147 18.40 22.21 -1.56
CA PHE A 147 18.16 21.76 -0.19
C PHE A 147 16.69 21.91 0.24
N THR A 148 16.01 22.96 -0.24
CA THR A 148 14.58 23.17 0.00
C THR A 148 13.74 22.09 -0.69
N ARG A 149 13.97 21.83 -1.98
CA ARG A 149 13.29 20.73 -2.71
C ARG A 149 13.52 19.37 -2.06
N LEU A 150 14.76 19.05 -1.69
CA LEU A 150 15.08 17.78 -1.03
C LEU A 150 14.40 17.65 0.34
N SER A 151 14.28 18.76 1.09
CA SER A 151 13.50 18.78 2.34
C SER A 151 12.02 18.48 2.08
N GLU A 152 11.43 19.09 1.06
CA GLU A 152 10.02 18.88 0.70
C GLU A 152 9.75 17.43 0.28
N GLN A 153 10.64 16.83 -0.53
CA GLN A 153 10.57 15.42 -0.93
C GLN A 153 10.72 14.46 0.25
N ILE A 154 11.64 14.73 1.19
CA ILE A 154 11.80 13.93 2.41
C ILE A 154 10.55 14.04 3.29
N ASP A 155 10.01 15.25 3.47
CA ASP A 155 8.81 15.47 4.28
C ASP A 155 7.57 14.79 3.64
N GLU A 156 7.47 14.77 2.31
CA GLU A 156 6.42 14.05 1.56
C GLU A 156 6.56 12.52 1.68
N SER A 157 7.75 11.98 1.44
CA SER A 157 8.03 10.55 1.60
C SER A 157 7.77 10.09 3.04
N THR A 158 8.16 10.89 4.03
CA THR A 158 7.88 10.62 5.45
C THR A 158 6.37 10.58 5.74
N ARG A 159 5.59 11.54 5.22
CA ARG A 159 4.12 11.52 5.35
C ARG A 159 3.51 10.28 4.70
N ALA A 160 3.99 9.89 3.51
CA ALA A 160 3.51 8.70 2.82
C ALA A 160 3.79 7.40 3.60
N VAL A 161 4.99 7.26 4.19
CA VAL A 161 5.36 6.13 5.04
C VAL A 161 4.50 6.08 6.31
N VAL A 162 4.33 7.21 7.01
CA VAL A 162 3.49 7.28 8.23
C VAL A 162 2.04 6.88 7.92
N ALA A 163 1.44 7.45 6.88
CA ALA A 163 0.08 7.12 6.46
C ALA A 163 -0.06 5.63 6.04
N GLY A 164 0.98 5.05 5.41
CA GLY A 164 1.04 3.63 5.09
C GLY A 164 1.07 2.73 6.33
N VAL A 165 1.87 3.09 7.34
CA VAL A 165 1.94 2.38 8.63
C VAL A 165 0.62 2.48 9.39
N GLU A 166 0.02 3.67 9.50
CA GLU A 166 -1.28 3.88 10.15
C GLU A 166 -2.38 3.05 9.46
N LYS A 167 -2.47 3.10 8.13
CA LYS A 167 -3.42 2.30 7.35
C LYS A 167 -3.24 0.79 7.59
N THR A 168 -2.00 0.32 7.64
CA THR A 168 -1.68 -1.10 7.87
C THR A 168 -2.07 -1.53 9.29
N ALA A 169 -1.73 -0.72 10.30
CA ALA A 169 -2.09 -0.98 11.70
C ALA A 169 -3.61 -1.01 11.92
N LEU A 170 -4.35 -0.07 11.31
CA LEU A 170 -5.82 -0.05 11.35
C LEU A 170 -6.45 -1.26 10.66
N ASN A 171 -5.86 -1.74 9.56
CA ASN A 171 -6.32 -2.97 8.91
C ASN A 171 -6.10 -4.18 9.82
N GLU A 172 -4.86 -4.43 10.27
CA GLU A 172 -4.54 -5.59 11.13
C GLU A 172 -5.37 -5.60 12.43
N PHE A 173 -5.63 -4.43 13.02
CA PHE A 173 -6.52 -4.31 14.17
C PHE A 173 -7.94 -4.78 13.84
N ARG A 174 -8.56 -4.27 12.76
CA ARG A 174 -9.90 -4.68 12.32
C ARG A 174 -9.99 -6.16 11.98
N GLN A 175 -8.96 -6.74 11.37
CA GLN A 175 -8.91 -8.17 11.08
C GLN A 175 -8.79 -9.01 12.35
N THR A 176 -8.07 -8.52 13.37
CA THR A 176 -7.98 -9.15 14.69
C THR A 176 -9.32 -9.10 15.42
N GLU A 177 -10.02 -7.96 15.37
CA GLU A 177 -11.39 -7.84 15.90
C GLU A 177 -12.37 -8.78 15.18
N ALA A 178 -12.32 -8.83 13.85
CA ALA A 178 -13.18 -9.69 13.05
C ALA A 178 -12.92 -11.18 13.34
N LEU A 179 -11.66 -11.61 13.43
CA LEU A 179 -11.31 -12.98 13.83
C LEU A 179 -11.76 -13.29 15.26
N GLY A 180 -11.64 -12.33 16.19
CA GLY A 180 -12.10 -12.47 17.57
C GLY A 180 -13.62 -12.55 17.71
N ALA A 181 -14.37 -11.87 16.84
CA ALA A 181 -15.83 -11.97 16.76
C ALA A 181 -16.26 -13.30 16.12
N LEU A 182 -15.65 -13.65 14.98
CA LEU A 182 -15.91 -14.90 14.26
C LEU A 182 -15.63 -16.14 15.13
N SER A 183 -14.53 -16.15 15.86
CA SER A 183 -14.15 -17.25 16.77
C SER A 183 -15.17 -17.47 17.90
N LYS A 184 -15.87 -16.41 18.35
CA LYS A 184 -16.95 -16.52 19.35
C LYS A 184 -18.25 -17.06 18.75
N LEU A 185 -18.50 -16.81 17.47
CA LEU A 185 -19.72 -17.22 16.78
C LEU A 185 -19.65 -18.68 16.33
N LEU A 186 -18.53 -19.09 15.76
CA LEU A 186 -18.36 -20.39 15.10
C LEU A 186 -18.48 -21.61 16.02
N SER A 187 -18.18 -21.48 17.32
CA SER A 187 -18.31 -22.54 18.34
C SER A 187 -17.74 -23.91 17.93
N LEU A 188 -16.59 -23.93 17.24
CA LEU A 188 -15.95 -25.15 16.74
C LEU A 188 -15.08 -25.84 17.80
N ASP A 189 -15.12 -27.17 17.82
CA ASP A 189 -14.22 -28.01 18.63
C ASP A 189 -12.74 -27.95 18.17
N LEU A 190 -12.52 -27.56 16.91
CA LEU A 190 -11.20 -27.44 16.29
C LEU A 190 -10.97 -26.01 15.79
N PRO A 191 -9.73 -25.48 15.84
CA PRO A 191 -9.42 -24.16 15.32
C PRO A 191 -9.54 -24.12 13.80
N LEU A 192 -9.89 -22.95 13.25
CA LEU A 192 -9.77 -22.70 11.81
C LEU A 192 -8.29 -22.77 11.36
N PRO A 193 -8.01 -23.15 10.10
CA PRO A 193 -6.72 -22.89 9.47
C PRO A 193 -6.39 -21.38 9.38
N PRO A 194 -5.13 -21.01 9.07
CA PRO A 194 -4.75 -19.61 8.87
C PRO A 194 -5.61 -18.89 7.81
N THR A 195 -6.11 -17.70 8.16
CA THR A 195 -7.07 -16.88 7.39
C THR A 195 -6.39 -15.75 6.60
N ARG A 196 -5.19 -16.01 6.06
CA ARG A 196 -4.34 -14.99 5.43
C ARG A 196 -3.68 -15.48 4.15
N GLY A 197 -3.20 -14.53 3.36
CA GLY A 197 -2.61 -14.79 2.05
C GLY A 197 -3.68 -15.17 1.03
N TRP A 198 -3.66 -16.42 0.59
CA TRP A 198 -4.61 -16.94 -0.38
C TRP A 198 -6.01 -17.16 0.21
N ALA A 199 -6.13 -17.50 1.49
CA ALA A 199 -7.43 -17.67 2.14
C ALA A 199 -8.21 -16.34 2.28
N ALA A 200 -9.54 -16.42 2.23
CA ALA A 200 -10.47 -15.36 2.62
C ALA A 200 -10.10 -14.70 3.97
N SER A 201 -10.20 -13.37 4.03
CA SER A 201 -9.83 -12.58 5.20
C SER A 201 -10.87 -12.67 6.34
N PRO A 202 -10.49 -12.52 7.62
CA PRO A 202 -11.39 -12.60 8.76
C PRO A 202 -12.62 -11.70 8.69
N ASP A 203 -12.53 -10.50 8.11
CA ASP A 203 -13.69 -9.62 7.90
C ASP A 203 -14.69 -10.18 6.89
N PHE A 204 -14.21 -10.72 5.77
CA PHE A 204 -15.05 -11.40 4.77
C PHE A 204 -15.68 -12.67 5.33
N LEU A 205 -14.90 -13.49 6.04
CA LEU A 205 -15.40 -14.69 6.74
C LEU A 205 -16.48 -14.35 7.79
N LEU A 206 -16.28 -13.29 8.59
CA LEU A 206 -17.27 -12.81 9.54
C LEU A 206 -18.55 -12.33 8.83
N HIS A 207 -18.41 -11.60 7.72
CA HIS A 207 -19.56 -11.13 6.95
C HIS A 207 -20.36 -12.30 6.34
N ILE A 208 -19.69 -13.32 5.78
CA ILE A 208 -20.33 -14.55 5.30
C ILE A 208 -21.14 -15.20 6.42
N TYR A 209 -20.54 -15.42 7.59
CA TYR A 209 -21.20 -16.04 8.73
C TYR A 209 -22.45 -15.24 9.16
N GLN A 210 -22.31 -13.92 9.28
CA GLN A 210 -23.41 -13.03 9.66
C GLN A 210 -24.53 -13.03 8.63
N HIS A 211 -24.20 -12.94 7.33
CA HIS A 211 -25.16 -12.96 6.25
C HIS A 211 -25.98 -14.26 6.25
N ILE A 212 -25.33 -15.42 6.40
CA ILE A 212 -26.00 -16.72 6.49
C ILE A 212 -26.88 -16.81 7.75
N SER A 213 -26.40 -16.33 8.89
CA SER A 213 -27.16 -16.33 10.16
C SER A 213 -28.44 -15.49 10.09
N GLU A 214 -28.38 -14.36 9.37
CA GLU A 214 -29.48 -13.41 9.22
C GLU A 214 -30.49 -13.83 8.14
N HIS A 215 -29.99 -14.19 6.95
CA HIS A 215 -30.82 -14.42 5.75
C HIS A 215 -31.23 -15.89 5.57
N LYS A 216 -30.58 -16.82 6.27
CA LYS A 216 -30.87 -18.26 6.28
C LYS A 216 -31.02 -18.91 4.90
N PRO A 217 -30.02 -18.76 4.00
CA PRO A 217 -30.02 -19.41 2.70
C PRO A 217 -30.12 -20.93 2.86
N LYS A 218 -30.95 -21.58 2.04
CA LYS A 218 -31.10 -23.04 1.96
C LYS A 218 -30.08 -23.65 1.03
N LEU A 219 -29.72 -22.95 -0.04
CA LEU A 219 -28.72 -23.42 -0.98
C LEU A 219 -27.61 -22.40 -1.20
N VAL A 220 -26.40 -22.76 -0.78
CA VAL A 220 -25.19 -21.99 -0.97
C VAL A 220 -24.30 -22.68 -2.01
N VAL A 221 -23.84 -21.92 -3.00
CA VAL A 221 -22.77 -22.32 -3.92
C VAL A 221 -21.53 -21.48 -3.63
N GLU A 222 -20.37 -22.11 -3.52
CA GLU A 222 -19.08 -21.45 -3.33
C GLU A 222 -18.14 -21.76 -4.50
N LEU A 223 -17.39 -20.75 -4.94
CA LEU A 223 -16.36 -20.84 -5.97
C LEU A 223 -15.02 -20.49 -5.33
N GLY A 224 -14.11 -21.46 -5.26
CA GLY A 224 -12.88 -21.43 -4.47
C GLY A 224 -13.10 -22.01 -3.07
N SER A 225 -12.45 -23.13 -2.74
CA SER A 225 -12.66 -23.84 -1.48
C SER A 225 -11.61 -23.48 -0.42
N GLY A 226 -11.94 -23.67 0.86
CA GLY A 226 -10.97 -23.54 1.95
C GLY A 226 -11.59 -23.20 3.30
N VAL A 227 -11.10 -22.13 3.94
CA VAL A 227 -11.57 -21.71 5.26
C VAL A 227 -13.00 -21.17 5.20
N SER A 228 -13.35 -20.46 4.13
CA SER A 228 -14.72 -19.99 3.87
C SER A 228 -15.73 -21.14 3.82
N THR A 229 -15.38 -22.27 3.20
CA THR A 229 -16.19 -23.49 3.17
C THR A 229 -16.58 -23.97 4.57
N VAL A 230 -15.63 -23.96 5.52
CA VAL A 230 -15.88 -24.36 6.92
C VAL A 230 -16.76 -23.33 7.63
N VAL A 231 -16.53 -22.03 7.39
CA VAL A 231 -17.31 -20.94 8.00
C VAL A 231 -18.76 -20.93 7.51
N ILE A 232 -18.98 -21.16 6.21
CA ILE A 232 -20.32 -21.33 5.62
C ILE A 232 -21.01 -22.55 6.24
N ALA A 233 -20.34 -23.71 6.25
CA ALA A 233 -20.92 -24.94 6.80
C ALA A 233 -21.28 -24.81 8.29
N ALA A 234 -20.44 -24.14 9.08
CA ALA A 234 -20.72 -23.84 10.49
C ALA A 234 -21.93 -22.93 10.66
N ALA A 235 -22.07 -21.88 9.85
CA ALA A 235 -23.23 -20.97 9.88
C ALA A 235 -24.54 -21.70 9.50
N LEU A 236 -24.50 -22.55 8.47
CA LEU A 236 -25.63 -23.40 8.07
C LEU A 236 -26.00 -24.41 9.18
N LYS A 237 -25.00 -25.04 9.82
CA LYS A 237 -25.23 -25.94 10.98
C LYS A 237 -25.90 -25.19 12.13
N ALA A 238 -25.45 -23.97 12.43
CA ALA A 238 -25.97 -23.13 13.50
C ALA A 238 -27.41 -22.65 13.25
N ASN A 239 -27.79 -22.42 11.99
CA ASN A 239 -29.19 -22.14 11.63
C ASN A 239 -30.13 -23.33 11.89
N GLY A 240 -29.62 -24.57 11.79
CA GLY A 240 -30.34 -25.79 12.16
C GLY A 240 -31.55 -26.12 11.27
N ASP A 241 -31.60 -25.55 10.06
CA ASP A 241 -32.82 -25.45 9.25
C ASP A 241 -32.68 -26.08 7.85
N GLY A 242 -31.70 -26.98 7.70
CA GLY A 242 -31.51 -27.84 6.53
C GLY A 242 -30.75 -27.23 5.35
N GLY A 243 -30.10 -26.08 5.53
CA GLY A 243 -29.30 -25.46 4.45
C GLY A 243 -28.05 -26.27 4.07
N LEU A 244 -27.70 -26.26 2.79
CA LEU A 244 -26.62 -27.05 2.18
C LEU A 244 -25.60 -26.17 1.43
N LEU A 245 -24.36 -26.64 1.36
CA LEU A 245 -23.25 -26.00 0.64
C LEU A 245 -22.65 -26.92 -0.44
N HIS A 246 -22.54 -26.39 -1.66
CA HIS A 246 -21.75 -26.96 -2.74
C HIS A 246 -20.57 -26.04 -3.07
N SER A 247 -19.34 -26.46 -2.73
CA SER A 247 -18.12 -25.69 -3.00
C SER A 247 -17.34 -26.28 -4.18
N LEU A 248 -16.87 -25.44 -5.10
CA LEU A 248 -16.10 -25.84 -6.28
C LEU A 248 -14.63 -25.42 -6.15
N ASP A 249 -13.71 -26.37 -6.32
CA ASP A 249 -12.29 -26.06 -6.48
C ASP A 249 -11.70 -26.64 -7.76
N HIS A 250 -10.88 -25.85 -8.43
CA HIS A 250 -10.21 -26.20 -9.68
C HIS A 250 -8.95 -27.05 -9.49
N GLU A 251 -8.40 -27.10 -8.29
CA GLU A 251 -7.22 -27.88 -7.95
C GLU A 251 -7.60 -29.05 -7.03
N ALA A 252 -7.36 -30.28 -7.48
CA ALA A 252 -7.69 -31.50 -6.73
C ALA A 252 -7.05 -31.54 -5.34
N THR A 253 -5.86 -30.96 -5.18
CA THR A 253 -5.12 -30.82 -3.91
C THR A 253 -5.88 -29.98 -2.89
N PHE A 254 -6.42 -28.83 -3.31
CA PHE A 254 -7.23 -27.96 -2.46
C PHE A 254 -8.61 -28.58 -2.19
N ALA A 255 -9.27 -29.14 -3.21
CA ALA A 255 -10.53 -29.86 -3.04
C ALA A 255 -10.43 -30.99 -2.00
N GLU A 256 -9.37 -31.81 -2.06
CA GLU A 256 -9.13 -32.89 -1.12
C GLU A 256 -8.78 -32.37 0.29
N ALA A 257 -7.97 -31.31 0.38
CA ALA A 257 -7.62 -30.69 1.66
C ALA A 257 -8.84 -30.10 2.38
N THR A 258 -9.70 -29.37 1.66
CA THR A 258 -10.95 -28.81 2.20
C THR A 258 -11.94 -29.91 2.57
N SER A 259 -12.07 -30.97 1.76
CA SER A 259 -12.90 -32.14 2.10
C SER A 259 -12.46 -32.82 3.42
N LYS A 260 -11.14 -33.01 3.60
CA LYS A 260 -10.57 -33.53 4.85
C LYS A 260 -10.78 -32.59 6.03
N LEU A 261 -10.84 -31.28 5.80
CA LEU A 261 -11.12 -30.28 6.82
C LEU A 261 -12.59 -30.35 7.26
N LEU A 262 -13.55 -30.38 6.33
CA LEU A 262 -14.98 -30.56 6.63
C LEU A 262 -15.25 -31.86 7.41
N ALA A 263 -14.58 -32.96 7.05
CA ALA A 263 -14.69 -34.22 7.78
C ALA A 263 -14.19 -34.10 9.24
N LYS A 264 -13.09 -33.36 9.49
CA LYS A 264 -12.57 -33.09 10.84
C LYS A 264 -13.51 -32.23 11.68
N HIS A 265 -14.19 -31.25 11.07
CA HIS A 265 -15.18 -30.40 11.74
C HIS A 265 -16.60 -31.02 11.76
N ALA A 266 -16.77 -32.27 11.33
CA ALA A 266 -18.06 -32.97 11.26
C ALA A 266 -19.15 -32.23 10.45
N PHE A 267 -18.76 -31.62 9.32
CA PHE A 267 -19.65 -30.87 8.40
C PHE A 267 -19.91 -31.56 7.05
N ALA A 268 -19.47 -32.80 6.88
CA ALA A 268 -19.65 -33.57 5.64
C ALA A 268 -21.12 -33.94 5.34
N ASP A 269 -22.04 -33.70 6.28
CA ASP A 269 -23.50 -33.81 6.12
C ASP A 269 -24.14 -32.56 5.52
N ILE A 270 -23.45 -31.42 5.55
CA ILE A 270 -23.95 -30.10 5.09
C ILE A 270 -23.20 -29.59 3.87
N ALA A 271 -21.89 -29.84 3.80
CA ALA A 271 -21.01 -29.26 2.80
C ALA A 271 -20.32 -30.35 1.95
N THR A 272 -20.47 -30.23 0.62
CA THR A 272 -19.76 -31.06 -0.36
C THR A 272 -18.81 -30.20 -1.17
N VAL A 273 -17.53 -30.58 -1.22
CA VAL A 273 -16.52 -29.96 -2.09
C VAL A 273 -16.36 -30.81 -3.34
N HIS A 274 -16.42 -30.16 -4.51
CA HIS A 274 -16.30 -30.81 -5.81
C HIS A 274 -15.02 -30.33 -6.50
N HIS A 275 -14.22 -31.26 -7.01
CA HIS A 275 -13.12 -30.93 -7.90
C HIS A 275 -13.69 -30.63 -9.31
N ALA A 276 -13.60 -29.38 -9.72
CA ALA A 276 -14.15 -28.82 -10.95
C ALA A 276 -13.04 -28.10 -11.75
N PRO A 277 -12.13 -28.85 -12.42
CA PRO A 277 -10.96 -28.28 -13.09
C PRO A 277 -11.34 -27.24 -14.15
N LEU A 278 -10.47 -26.26 -14.38
CA LEU A 278 -10.77 -25.20 -15.35
C LEU A 278 -10.74 -25.73 -16.81
N ALA A 279 -11.73 -25.32 -17.58
CA ALA A 279 -11.85 -25.56 -19.01
C ALA A 279 -12.34 -24.28 -19.73
N PRO A 280 -12.19 -24.18 -21.06
CA PRO A 280 -12.74 -23.06 -21.84
C PRO A 280 -14.27 -22.95 -21.68
N TRP A 281 -14.73 -21.81 -21.18
CA TRP A 281 -16.14 -21.42 -21.11
C TRP A 281 -16.39 -20.18 -21.96
N ARG A 282 -17.54 -20.15 -22.63
CA ARG A 282 -17.96 -19.05 -23.51
C ARG A 282 -19.33 -18.54 -23.07
N PRO A 283 -19.57 -17.21 -23.08
CA PRO A 283 -20.85 -16.65 -22.71
C PRO A 283 -21.88 -16.87 -23.82
N THR A 284 -23.16 -16.98 -23.46
CA THR A 284 -24.28 -17.07 -24.41
C THR A 284 -24.63 -15.73 -25.05
N LYS A 285 -24.18 -14.61 -24.47
CA LYS A 285 -24.36 -13.24 -24.95
C LYS A 285 -22.99 -12.55 -25.05
N GLU A 286 -22.80 -11.70 -26.06
CA GLU A 286 -21.57 -10.93 -26.19
C GLU A 286 -21.34 -9.99 -25.01
N THR A 287 -20.08 -9.75 -24.65
CA THR A 287 -19.68 -8.89 -23.54
C THR A 287 -18.39 -8.15 -23.87
N LYS A 288 -18.22 -6.96 -23.29
CA LYS A 288 -17.04 -6.10 -23.50
C LYS A 288 -15.80 -6.57 -22.72
N LEU A 289 -15.91 -7.62 -21.92
CA LEU A 289 -14.82 -8.16 -21.12
C LEU A 289 -14.02 -9.28 -21.82
N GLY A 290 -14.57 -9.91 -22.87
CA GLY A 290 -13.93 -11.03 -23.57
C GLY A 290 -14.93 -11.96 -24.26
N THR A 291 -14.43 -13.05 -24.83
CA THR A 291 -15.23 -14.06 -25.55
C THR A 291 -15.07 -15.49 -25.01
N GLU A 292 -14.05 -15.74 -24.18
CA GLU A 292 -13.73 -17.04 -23.60
C GLU A 292 -12.94 -16.85 -22.30
N TRP A 293 -13.17 -17.73 -21.31
CA TRP A 293 -12.47 -17.77 -20.03
C TRP A 293 -12.11 -19.19 -19.64
N GLN A 294 -11.05 -19.36 -18.84
CA GLN A 294 -10.81 -20.61 -18.12
C GLN A 294 -11.71 -20.63 -16.89
N TRP A 295 -12.69 -21.55 -16.88
CA TRP A 295 -13.76 -21.59 -15.89
C TRP A 295 -14.01 -23.00 -15.37
N TYR A 296 -14.56 -23.12 -14.16
CA TYR A 296 -14.91 -24.38 -13.52
C TYR A 296 -15.73 -25.30 -14.46
N SER A 297 -15.24 -26.53 -14.64
CA SER A 297 -16.02 -27.63 -15.20
C SER A 297 -17.05 -28.08 -14.17
N VAL A 298 -18.15 -27.32 -14.04
CA VAL A 298 -19.19 -27.54 -13.02
C VAL A 298 -19.79 -28.94 -13.18
N PRO A 299 -19.76 -29.81 -12.15
CA PRO A 299 -20.31 -31.16 -12.24
C PRO A 299 -21.84 -31.10 -12.32
N GLU A 300 -22.46 -32.12 -12.93
CA GLU A 300 -23.93 -32.18 -13.13
C GLU A 300 -24.72 -32.06 -11.80
N THR A 301 -24.17 -32.57 -10.70
CA THR A 301 -24.72 -32.45 -9.34
C THR A 301 -24.84 -30.99 -8.83
N VAL A 302 -24.09 -30.07 -9.42
CA VAL A 302 -24.14 -28.62 -9.15
C VAL A 302 -24.78 -27.87 -10.31
N GLY A 303 -24.63 -28.35 -11.55
CA GLY A 303 -25.24 -27.79 -12.76
C GLY A 303 -26.76 -28.02 -12.87
N SER A 304 -27.31 -28.98 -12.14
CA SER A 304 -28.76 -29.26 -12.08
C SER A 304 -29.48 -28.53 -10.92
N LEU A 305 -28.73 -27.90 -10.01
CA LEU A 305 -29.29 -27.15 -8.89
C LEU A 305 -30.20 -25.99 -9.35
N GLN A 306 -31.21 -25.69 -8.53
CA GLN A 306 -32.16 -24.58 -8.69
C GLN A 306 -32.29 -23.85 -7.35
N ASP A 307 -32.87 -22.65 -7.37
CA ASP A 307 -33.12 -21.83 -6.17
C ASP A 307 -31.86 -21.57 -5.33
N ILE A 308 -30.73 -21.25 -5.98
CA ILE A 308 -29.49 -20.85 -5.29
C ILE A 308 -29.73 -19.52 -4.57
N ASP A 309 -29.73 -19.53 -3.24
CA ASP A 309 -29.95 -18.34 -2.39
C ASP A 309 -28.69 -17.48 -2.23
N LEU A 310 -27.52 -18.12 -2.22
CA LEU A 310 -26.23 -17.46 -1.97
C LEU A 310 -25.13 -18.02 -2.87
N LEU A 311 -24.44 -17.14 -3.59
CA LEU A 311 -23.25 -17.46 -4.38
C LEU A 311 -22.02 -16.73 -3.79
N VAL A 312 -21.06 -17.48 -3.23
CA VAL A 312 -19.81 -16.94 -2.69
C VAL A 312 -18.68 -17.14 -3.70
N ILE A 313 -17.89 -16.09 -3.99
CA ILE A 313 -16.89 -16.08 -5.05
C ILE A 313 -15.54 -15.58 -4.52
N ASP A 314 -14.62 -16.51 -4.23
CA ASP A 314 -13.18 -16.26 -4.00
C ASP A 314 -12.31 -16.93 -5.11
N GLY A 315 -12.93 -17.69 -6.01
CA GLY A 315 -12.26 -18.41 -7.10
C GLY A 315 -12.89 -18.15 -8.48
N PRO A 316 -12.16 -18.46 -9.58
CA PRO A 316 -10.78 -18.92 -9.57
C PRO A 316 -9.79 -17.78 -9.29
N PRO A 317 -8.51 -18.08 -9.04
CA PRO A 317 -7.48 -17.06 -8.84
C PRO A 317 -7.27 -16.16 -10.06
N LYS A 318 -6.95 -14.88 -9.85
CA LYS A 318 -6.62 -13.94 -10.94
C LYS A 318 -5.51 -14.45 -11.89
N ALA A 319 -4.59 -15.29 -11.40
CA ALA A 319 -3.54 -15.87 -12.23
C ALA A 319 -4.05 -16.78 -13.38
N THR A 320 -5.32 -17.21 -13.33
CA THR A 320 -5.92 -18.09 -14.35
C THR A 320 -6.41 -17.33 -15.60
N GLY A 321 -6.53 -16.01 -15.54
CA GLY A 321 -6.85 -15.16 -16.70
C GLY A 321 -7.44 -13.80 -16.33
N PRO A 322 -7.48 -12.86 -17.30
CA PRO A 322 -8.13 -11.57 -17.11
C PRO A 322 -9.63 -11.75 -16.88
N PHE A 323 -10.18 -11.06 -15.87
CA PHE A 323 -11.60 -11.17 -15.50
C PHE A 323 -12.07 -12.60 -15.18
N ALA A 324 -11.18 -13.51 -14.72
CA ALA A 324 -11.50 -14.94 -14.58
C ALA A 324 -12.74 -15.28 -13.74
N ARG A 325 -13.15 -14.40 -12.82
CA ARG A 325 -14.38 -14.55 -12.02
C ARG A 325 -15.67 -14.17 -12.76
N TYR A 326 -15.60 -13.51 -13.92
CA TYR A 326 -16.75 -13.05 -14.71
C TYR A 326 -17.83 -14.11 -15.00
N PRO A 327 -17.50 -15.36 -15.37
CA PRO A 327 -18.52 -16.34 -15.72
C PRO A 327 -19.46 -16.73 -14.58
N ALA A 328 -19.14 -16.43 -13.31
CA ALA A 328 -19.92 -16.85 -12.15
C ALA A 328 -21.42 -16.50 -12.27
N VAL A 329 -21.75 -15.22 -12.41
CA VAL A 329 -23.15 -14.79 -12.50
C VAL A 329 -23.81 -15.27 -13.81
N PRO A 330 -23.24 -15.08 -15.02
CA PRO A 330 -23.84 -15.59 -16.26
C PRO A 330 -24.02 -17.12 -16.31
N HIS A 331 -23.17 -17.90 -15.64
CA HIS A 331 -23.28 -19.37 -15.59
C HIS A 331 -24.43 -19.82 -14.67
N PHE A 332 -24.63 -19.14 -13.53
CA PHE A 332 -25.63 -19.53 -12.54
C PHE A 332 -26.94 -18.74 -12.60
N ARG A 333 -27.06 -17.68 -13.42
CA ARG A 333 -28.20 -16.73 -13.41
C ARG A 333 -29.56 -17.41 -13.45
N ASP A 334 -29.73 -18.38 -14.35
CA ASP A 334 -31.02 -19.07 -14.55
C ASP A 334 -31.36 -20.08 -13.44
N ARG A 335 -30.46 -20.28 -12.48
CA ARG A 335 -30.57 -21.17 -11.30
C ARG A 335 -30.62 -20.40 -9.98
N MET A 336 -30.48 -19.06 -10.02
CA MET A 336 -30.51 -18.20 -8.84
C MET A 336 -31.94 -18.00 -8.35
N ALA A 337 -32.13 -18.05 -7.03
CA ALA A 337 -33.39 -17.65 -6.40
C ALA A 337 -33.70 -16.17 -6.68
N SER A 338 -34.99 -15.79 -6.60
CA SER A 338 -35.48 -14.44 -6.93
C SER A 338 -34.86 -13.29 -6.11
N ASN A 339 -34.24 -13.63 -4.98
CA ASN A 339 -33.58 -12.77 -4.01
C ASN A 339 -32.12 -13.22 -3.74
N CYS A 340 -31.52 -13.99 -4.67
CA CYS A 340 -30.16 -14.51 -4.54
C CYS A 340 -29.15 -13.39 -4.24
N THR A 341 -28.30 -13.61 -3.24
CA THR A 341 -27.16 -12.73 -2.96
C THR A 341 -25.89 -13.34 -3.52
N VAL A 342 -25.05 -12.51 -4.13
CA VAL A 342 -23.72 -12.87 -4.63
C VAL A 342 -22.68 -12.06 -3.88
N LEU A 343 -21.74 -12.75 -3.23
CA LEU A 343 -20.63 -12.16 -2.48
C LEU A 343 -19.32 -12.41 -3.23
N LEU A 344 -18.66 -11.35 -3.71
CA LEU A 344 -17.37 -11.44 -4.41
C LEU A 344 -16.24 -10.83 -3.56
N ASP A 345 -15.24 -11.65 -3.25
CA ASP A 345 -13.98 -11.20 -2.62
C ASP A 345 -13.04 -10.54 -3.66
N ASP A 346 -12.00 -9.88 -3.17
CA ASP A 346 -11.04 -9.08 -3.92
C ASP A 346 -11.63 -7.93 -4.77
N ALA A 347 -12.79 -7.39 -4.41
CA ALA A 347 -13.42 -6.27 -5.12
C ALA A 347 -12.60 -4.96 -5.06
N SER A 348 -11.49 -4.91 -4.30
CA SER A 348 -10.46 -3.86 -4.38
C SER A 348 -9.61 -3.94 -5.66
N ARG A 349 -9.65 -5.03 -6.42
CA ARG A 349 -8.97 -5.17 -7.73
C ARG A 349 -9.76 -4.47 -8.84
N GLU A 350 -9.05 -3.97 -9.85
CA GLU A 350 -9.68 -3.21 -10.94
C GLU A 350 -10.51 -4.08 -11.89
N GLU A 351 -10.04 -5.28 -12.19
CA GLU A 351 -10.75 -6.24 -13.02
C GLU A 351 -12.06 -6.68 -12.35
N GLU A 352 -12.03 -6.98 -11.07
CA GLU A 352 -13.18 -7.42 -10.29
C GLU A 352 -14.24 -6.31 -10.21
N ARG A 353 -13.83 -5.02 -10.12
CA ARG A 353 -14.76 -3.88 -10.31
C ARG A 353 -15.35 -3.79 -11.72
N LYS A 354 -14.63 -4.22 -12.77
CA LYS A 354 -15.15 -4.24 -14.16
C LYS A 354 -16.11 -5.42 -14.36
N VAL A 355 -15.79 -6.59 -13.80
CA VAL A 355 -16.65 -7.78 -13.73
C VAL A 355 -18.00 -7.43 -13.10
N VAL A 356 -17.96 -6.86 -11.89
CA VAL A 356 -19.16 -6.52 -11.12
C VAL A 356 -20.01 -5.45 -11.81
N LYS A 357 -19.39 -4.48 -12.48
CA LYS A 357 -20.11 -3.51 -13.32
C LYS A 357 -20.74 -4.13 -14.56
N ALA A 358 -20.12 -5.16 -15.15
CA ALA A 358 -20.71 -5.89 -16.27
C ALA A 358 -21.92 -6.72 -15.80
N TRP A 359 -21.86 -7.36 -14.64
CA TRP A 359 -23.02 -8.01 -14.03
C TRP A 359 -24.14 -7.01 -13.74
N ALA A 360 -23.85 -5.88 -13.10
CA ALA A 360 -24.84 -4.83 -12.81
C ALA A 360 -25.39 -4.10 -14.06
N SER A 361 -24.91 -4.42 -15.27
CA SER A 361 -25.53 -3.97 -16.53
C SER A 361 -26.64 -4.90 -17.03
N ASP A 362 -26.74 -6.11 -16.48
CA ASP A 362 -27.88 -7.00 -16.65
C ASP A 362 -29.07 -6.51 -15.80
N ARG A 363 -30.30 -6.72 -16.29
CA ARG A 363 -31.49 -6.22 -15.60
C ARG A 363 -31.76 -7.03 -14.33
N GLY A 364 -32.28 -6.35 -13.31
CA GLY A 364 -32.63 -6.97 -12.02
C GLY A 364 -31.44 -7.38 -11.16
N LEU A 365 -30.27 -6.75 -11.29
CA LEU A 365 -29.15 -6.92 -10.35
C LEU A 365 -28.81 -5.57 -9.68
N ARG A 366 -28.79 -5.53 -8.35
CA ARG A 366 -28.35 -4.37 -7.56
C ARG A 366 -26.98 -4.59 -6.95
N LEU A 367 -26.19 -3.52 -6.88
CA LEU A 367 -24.78 -3.56 -6.53
C LEU A 367 -24.44 -2.67 -5.33
N TYR A 368 -23.79 -3.25 -4.33
CA TYR A 368 -23.13 -2.56 -3.22
C TYR A 368 -21.63 -2.89 -3.22
N HIS A 369 -20.80 -1.89 -2.92
CA HIS A 369 -19.34 -2.04 -2.85
C HIS A 369 -18.82 -1.62 -1.48
N HIS A 370 -18.28 -2.60 -0.76
CA HIS A 370 -17.68 -2.45 0.56
C HIS A 370 -16.16 -2.37 0.42
N ARG A 371 -15.65 -1.13 0.32
CA ARG A 371 -14.23 -0.83 0.08
C ARG A 371 -13.38 -0.92 1.35
N GLU A 372 -14.04 -1.03 2.49
CA GLU A 372 -13.45 -1.11 3.82
C GLU A 372 -12.90 -2.51 4.14
N PHE A 373 -13.30 -3.56 3.43
CA PHE A 373 -12.76 -4.91 3.63
C PHE A 373 -11.30 -5.00 3.16
N GLU A 374 -10.47 -5.85 3.79
CA GLU A 374 -9.03 -5.99 3.50
C GLU A 374 -8.74 -6.20 2.01
N LYS A 375 -9.47 -7.14 1.40
CA LYS A 375 -9.46 -7.42 -0.04
C LYS A 375 -10.55 -6.67 -0.81
N GLY A 376 -11.50 -6.03 -0.10
CA GLY A 376 -12.68 -5.37 -0.66
C GLY A 376 -13.77 -6.38 -1.03
N LEU A 377 -15.02 -6.07 -0.70
CA LEU A 377 -16.18 -6.92 -0.98
C LEU A 377 -17.13 -6.23 -1.98
N ALA A 378 -17.69 -6.99 -2.91
CA ALA A 378 -18.86 -6.59 -3.70
C ALA A 378 -20.03 -7.52 -3.39
N VAL A 379 -21.19 -6.91 -3.13
CA VAL A 379 -22.46 -7.61 -2.91
C VAL A 379 -23.36 -7.29 -4.10
N VAL A 380 -23.79 -8.32 -4.83
CA VAL A 380 -24.79 -8.21 -5.90
C VAL A 380 -26.04 -8.95 -5.47
N ILE A 381 -27.19 -8.30 -5.51
CA ILE A 381 -28.48 -8.89 -5.13
C ILE A 381 -29.35 -9.01 -6.38
N ALA A 382 -29.86 -10.20 -6.64
CA ALA A 382 -30.93 -10.40 -7.61
C ALA A 382 -32.23 -9.75 -7.09
N GLU A 383 -32.81 -8.87 -7.89
CA GLU A 383 -34.20 -8.48 -7.76
C GLU A 383 -35.07 -9.43 -8.60
N GLY A 384 -36.34 -9.55 -8.21
CA GLY A 384 -37.28 -10.58 -8.67
C GLY A 384 -37.53 -10.64 -10.19
N PRO A 385 -38.36 -11.61 -10.63
CA PRO A 385 -38.32 -12.18 -11.98
C PRO A 385 -38.30 -11.11 -13.08
N LEU A 386 -37.39 -11.30 -14.03
CA LEU A 386 -37.35 -10.51 -15.26
C LEU A 386 -38.75 -10.50 -15.90
N PRO A 387 -39.25 -9.34 -16.37
CA PRO A 387 -40.48 -9.32 -17.14
C PRO A 387 -40.30 -10.25 -18.34
N VAL A 388 -41.20 -11.21 -18.49
CA VAL A 388 -41.25 -12.10 -19.65
C VAL A 388 -41.28 -11.20 -20.88
N GLU A 389 -40.29 -11.34 -21.77
CA GLU A 389 -40.36 -10.66 -23.06
C GLU A 389 -41.57 -11.22 -23.79
N GLU A 390 -42.61 -10.39 -23.94
CA GLU A 390 -43.75 -10.70 -24.79
C GLU A 390 -43.20 -10.96 -26.19
N SER A 391 -43.32 -12.22 -26.63
CA SER A 391 -42.97 -12.61 -27.98
C SER A 391 -43.92 -11.90 -28.94
N ASN A 392 -43.46 -10.79 -29.53
CA ASN A 392 -44.16 -10.16 -30.64
C ASN A 392 -44.32 -11.20 -31.76
N GLN A 393 -45.57 -11.60 -31.99
CA GLN A 393 -46.01 -12.38 -33.16
C GLN A 393 -46.02 -11.51 -34.41
#